data_AF-A0A4Q5RRW7-F1
#
_entry.id   AF-A0A4Q5RRW7-F1
#
_cell.length_a   1.000
_cell.length_b   1.000
_cell.length_c   1.000
_cell.angle_alpha   90.00
_cell.angle_beta   90.00
_cell.angle_gamma   90.00
#
_symmetry.space_group_name_H-M   'P 1'
#
loop_
_entity.id
_entity.type
_entity.pdbx_description
1 polymer ?
#
loop_
_entity_poly.entity_id
_entity_poly.type
_entity_poly.pdbx_seq_one_letter_code
_entity_poly.pdbx_strand_id
1 'polypeptide(L)'
;MLAAEIAQLRAFEAKATRPAASHLRSAREDLEYERDVGTIGCWADDDPAFAAKHIEMARENVLTDLKELGRLGPGLHSLKPSAVDPAKAAAFRLLVRNLIDAMTPLCGPPRAYALMTELDSEVARLRDRLASTDFAVHFAVAEADAKTLRSQTTAECADPGSETPQTVEAFGVSVLRTIQTQSAKIAAAAAAGV
;
A
#
# COMPACT_ATOMS: atom_id res chain seq x y z
N MET A 1 -14.42 10.84 -18.91
CA MET A 1 -15.65 11.15 -18.15
C MET A 1 -15.42 11.73 -16.74
N LEU A 2 -14.23 12.24 -16.38
CA LEU A 2 -13.93 12.77 -15.04
C LEU A 2 -13.21 14.14 -15.06
N ALA A 3 -13.48 14.98 -16.07
CA ALA A 3 -12.69 16.20 -16.29
C ALA A 3 -12.83 17.20 -15.12
N ALA A 4 -14.02 17.31 -14.53
CA ALA A 4 -14.27 18.21 -13.41
C ALA A 4 -13.57 17.73 -12.13
N GLU A 5 -13.61 16.43 -11.85
CA GLU A 5 -12.97 15.79 -10.71
C GLU A 5 -11.43 15.90 -10.82
N ILE A 6 -10.88 15.68 -12.01
CA ILE A 6 -9.45 15.90 -12.28
C ILE A 6 -9.06 17.36 -12.06
N ALA A 7 -9.88 18.31 -12.49
CA ALA A 7 -9.62 19.73 -12.25
C ALA A 7 -9.64 20.09 -10.75
N GLN A 8 -10.57 19.50 -9.99
CA GLN A 8 -10.65 19.68 -8.53
C GLN A 8 -9.43 19.09 -7.81
N LEU A 9 -9.01 17.88 -8.19
CA LEU A 9 -7.79 17.27 -7.66
C LEU A 9 -6.57 18.16 -7.91
N ARG A 10 -6.38 18.64 -9.15
CA ARG A 10 -5.27 19.54 -9.48
C ARG A 10 -5.32 20.85 -8.67
N ALA A 11 -6.51 21.41 -8.48
CA ALA A 11 -6.69 22.62 -7.68
C ALA A 11 -6.37 22.39 -6.19
N PHE A 12 -6.71 21.21 -5.66
CA PHE A 12 -6.33 20.81 -4.31
C PHE A 12 -4.81 20.66 -4.17
N GLU A 13 -4.18 19.92 -5.09
CA GLU A 13 -2.73 19.69 -5.10
C GLU A 13 -1.92 20.99 -5.20
N ALA A 14 -2.39 21.95 -6.00
CA ALA A 14 -1.75 23.26 -6.14
C ALA A 14 -1.76 24.09 -4.83
N LYS A 15 -2.68 23.79 -3.91
CA LYS A 15 -2.82 24.47 -2.61
C LYS A 15 -2.31 23.63 -1.45
N ALA A 16 -1.84 22.41 -1.71
CA ALA A 16 -1.43 21.49 -0.67
C ALA A 16 -0.26 22.06 0.14
N THR A 17 -0.32 21.90 1.47
CA THR A 17 0.83 22.21 2.33
C THR A 17 2.01 21.31 1.97
N ARG A 18 3.23 21.72 2.29
CA ARG A 18 4.43 20.90 2.03
C ARG A 18 4.30 19.46 2.59
N PRO A 19 3.79 19.25 3.82
CA PRO A 19 3.45 17.91 4.30
C PRO A 19 2.51 17.15 3.37
N ALA A 20 1.34 17.72 3.07
CA ALA A 20 0.34 17.07 2.22
C ALA A 20 0.89 16.75 0.82
N ALA A 21 1.67 17.66 0.24
CA ALA A 21 2.32 17.46 -1.06
C ALA A 21 3.32 16.29 -1.08
N SER A 22 3.99 15.99 0.04
CA SER A 22 4.89 14.83 0.14
C SER A 22 4.11 13.50 0.13
N HIS A 23 3.00 13.42 0.88
CA HIS A 23 2.13 12.24 0.89
C HIS A 23 1.44 12.02 -0.46
N LEU A 24 0.91 13.09 -1.07
CA LEU A 24 0.28 13.03 -2.39
C LEU A 24 1.25 12.53 -3.48
N ARG A 25 2.53 12.88 -3.37
CA ARG A 25 3.55 12.37 -4.30
C ARG A 25 3.76 10.86 -4.16
N SER A 26 3.93 10.35 -2.94
CA SER A 26 4.06 8.91 -2.70
C SER A 26 2.86 8.14 -3.24
N ALA A 27 1.65 8.67 -3.04
CA ALA A 27 0.42 8.06 -3.56
C ALA A 27 0.39 7.99 -5.10
N ARG A 28 0.88 9.03 -5.80
CA ARG A 28 1.00 8.99 -7.27
C ARG A 28 2.05 7.99 -7.75
N GLU A 29 3.22 7.98 -7.10
CA GLU A 29 4.28 7.01 -7.41
C GLU A 29 3.78 5.56 -7.27
N ASP A 30 2.99 5.29 -6.22
CA ASP A 30 2.39 3.98 -6.00
C ASP A 30 1.39 3.62 -7.09
N LEU A 31 0.48 4.55 -7.43
CA LEU A 31 -0.51 4.34 -8.49
C LEU A 31 0.16 4.08 -9.85
N GLU A 32 1.20 4.84 -10.18
CA GLU A 32 1.97 4.68 -11.42
C GLU A 32 2.66 3.32 -11.45
N TYR A 33 3.37 2.95 -10.39
CA TYR A 33 4.06 1.68 -10.29
C TYR A 33 3.08 0.50 -10.41
N GLU A 34 1.99 0.51 -9.65
CA GLU A 34 0.99 -0.55 -9.65
C GLU A 34 0.31 -0.71 -11.01
N ARG A 35 0.06 0.40 -11.72
CA ARG A 35 -0.43 0.35 -13.11
C ARG A 35 0.57 -0.35 -14.01
N ASP A 36 1.84 0.03 -13.88
CA ASP A 36 2.91 -0.46 -14.76
C ASP A 36 3.21 -1.95 -14.51
N VAL A 37 3.04 -2.45 -13.27
CA VAL A 37 3.16 -3.88 -12.94
C VAL A 37 1.84 -4.66 -13.02
N GLY A 38 0.75 -4.01 -13.41
CA GLY A 38 -0.56 -4.67 -13.64
C GLY A 38 -1.25 -5.16 -12.37
N THR A 39 -1.00 -4.55 -11.21
CA THR A 39 -1.66 -4.92 -9.95
C THR A 39 -2.94 -4.14 -9.68
N ILE A 40 -3.19 -3.06 -10.42
CA ILE A 40 -4.45 -2.32 -10.39
C ILE A 40 -5.19 -2.43 -11.72
N GLY A 41 -6.51 -2.56 -11.63
CA GLY A 41 -7.41 -2.64 -12.76
C GLY A 41 -8.82 -2.98 -12.30
N CYS A 42 -9.81 -2.54 -13.07
CA CYS A 42 -11.19 -2.99 -12.90
C CYS A 42 -11.33 -4.33 -13.62
N TRP A 43 -11.64 -5.39 -12.87
CA TRP A 43 -11.64 -6.75 -13.40
C TRP A 43 -12.89 -7.08 -14.26
N ALA A 44 -13.88 -6.19 -14.33
CA ALA A 44 -15.18 -6.48 -14.96
C ALA A 44 -15.94 -5.21 -15.45
N ASP A 45 -15.34 -4.36 -16.29
CA ASP A 45 -16.00 -3.17 -16.87
C ASP A 45 -16.58 -3.42 -18.29
N ASP A 46 -16.79 -4.67 -18.67
CA ASP A 46 -17.36 -5.05 -19.96
C ASP A 46 -18.89 -4.81 -20.04
N ASP A 47 -19.57 -4.76 -18.90
CA ASP A 47 -20.98 -4.34 -18.79
C ASP A 47 -21.10 -2.79 -18.72
N PRO A 48 -21.82 -2.14 -19.65
CA PRO A 48 -21.95 -0.68 -19.66
C PRO A 48 -22.66 -0.07 -18.44
N ALA A 49 -23.60 -0.77 -17.82
CA ALA A 49 -24.30 -0.28 -16.64
C ALA A 49 -23.39 -0.35 -15.40
N PHE A 50 -22.61 -1.42 -15.29
CA PHE A 50 -21.60 -1.56 -14.26
C PHE A 50 -20.46 -0.54 -14.42
N ALA A 51 -19.96 -0.35 -15.64
CA ALA A 51 -18.98 0.69 -15.94
C ALA A 51 -19.50 2.10 -15.60
N ALA A 52 -20.78 2.39 -15.89
CA ALA A 52 -21.41 3.65 -15.49
C ALA A 52 -21.45 3.80 -13.96
N LYS A 53 -21.75 2.72 -13.23
CA LYS A 53 -21.75 2.73 -11.76
C LYS A 53 -20.36 2.97 -11.18
N HIS A 54 -19.32 2.36 -11.74
CA HIS A 54 -17.94 2.61 -11.34
C HIS A 54 -17.53 4.07 -11.55
N ILE A 55 -17.95 4.70 -12.65
CA ILE A 55 -17.68 6.13 -12.87
C ILE A 55 -18.39 6.98 -11.82
N GLU A 56 -19.64 6.66 -11.48
CA GLU A 56 -20.37 7.35 -10.40
C GLU A 56 -19.63 7.22 -9.06
N MET A 57 -19.26 6.00 -8.66
CA MET A 57 -18.49 5.74 -7.44
C MET A 57 -17.16 6.50 -7.43
N ALA A 58 -16.44 6.50 -8.56
CA ALA A 58 -15.17 7.24 -8.68
C ALA A 58 -15.37 8.74 -8.46
N ARG A 59 -16.47 9.33 -8.97
CA ARG A 59 -16.79 10.75 -8.72
C ARG A 59 -17.06 11.01 -7.25
N GLU A 60 -17.92 10.20 -6.64
CA GLU A 60 -18.28 10.35 -5.22
C GLU A 60 -17.06 10.20 -4.31
N ASN A 61 -16.21 9.22 -4.58
CA ASN A 61 -14.97 8.99 -3.85
C ASN A 61 -14.03 10.18 -3.97
N VAL A 62 -13.75 10.69 -5.19
CA VAL A 62 -12.87 11.86 -5.35
C VAL A 62 -13.37 13.07 -4.54
N LEU A 63 -14.67 13.36 -4.59
CA LEU A 63 -15.22 14.50 -3.85
C LEU A 63 -15.13 14.32 -2.33
N THR A 64 -15.45 13.11 -1.85
CA THR A 64 -15.41 12.75 -0.42
C THR A 64 -13.98 12.77 0.10
N ASP A 65 -13.05 12.17 -0.64
CA ASP A 65 -11.65 12.03 -0.27
C ASP A 65 -10.94 13.39 -0.30
N LEU A 66 -11.20 14.25 -1.29
CA LEU A 66 -10.62 15.60 -1.31
C LEU A 66 -11.05 16.44 -0.10
N LYS A 67 -12.31 16.31 0.31
CA LYS A 67 -12.82 16.98 1.53
C LYS A 67 -12.09 16.47 2.76
N GLU A 68 -11.93 15.16 2.87
CA GLU A 68 -11.25 14.53 4.01
C GLU A 68 -9.75 14.84 4.05
N LEU A 69 -9.07 14.81 2.90
CA LEU A 69 -7.67 15.22 2.77
C LEU A 69 -7.49 16.70 3.16
N GLY A 70 -8.43 17.58 2.82
CA GLY A 70 -8.45 18.96 3.29
C GLY A 70 -8.55 19.08 4.80
N ARG A 71 -9.34 18.22 5.45
CA ARG A 71 -9.49 18.16 6.91
C ARG A 71 -8.24 17.62 7.60
N LEU A 72 -7.62 16.59 7.04
CA LEU A 72 -6.42 15.95 7.60
C LEU A 72 -5.14 16.76 7.37
N GLY A 73 -5.06 17.49 6.24
CA GLY A 73 -3.88 18.23 5.79
C GLY A 73 -3.16 19.07 6.87
N PRO A 74 -3.87 19.86 7.69
CA PRO A 74 -3.25 20.64 8.77
C PRO A 74 -2.57 19.81 9.86
N GLY A 75 -3.02 18.56 10.08
CA GLY A 75 -2.45 17.63 11.05
C GLY A 75 -1.34 16.73 10.48
N LEU A 76 -1.05 16.82 9.18
CA LEU A 76 -0.02 16.00 8.56
C LEU A 76 1.37 16.52 8.90
N HIS A 77 2.25 15.61 9.30
CA HIS A 77 3.68 15.87 9.38
C HIS A 77 4.32 15.67 8.00
N SER A 78 5.35 16.47 7.72
CA SER A 78 6.14 16.25 6.49
C SER A 78 6.82 14.90 6.58
N LEU A 79 6.69 14.11 5.51
CA LEU A 79 7.59 12.99 5.33
C LEU A 79 9.01 13.57 5.19
N LYS A 80 9.97 12.96 5.87
CA LYS A 80 11.37 13.28 5.59
C LYS A 80 11.63 12.96 4.12
N PRO A 81 12.25 13.87 3.34
CA PRO A 81 12.67 13.54 2.00
C PRO A 81 13.52 12.27 2.05
N SER A 82 13.08 11.24 1.34
CA SER A 82 13.80 9.98 1.19
C SER A 82 14.79 10.15 0.04
N ALA A 83 16.05 9.73 0.21
CA ALA A 83 17.00 9.67 -0.90
C ALA A 83 16.79 8.45 -1.81
N VAL A 84 15.80 7.61 -1.49
CA VAL A 84 15.46 6.42 -2.27
C VAL A 84 14.86 6.84 -3.62
N ASP A 85 15.32 6.18 -4.68
CA ASP A 85 14.73 6.28 -6.00
C ASP A 85 13.20 6.03 -5.95
N PRO A 86 12.37 6.92 -6.54
CA PRO A 86 10.91 6.82 -6.45
C PRO A 86 10.33 5.47 -6.89
N ALA A 87 10.85 4.87 -7.96
CA ALA A 87 10.36 3.59 -8.45
C ALA A 87 10.70 2.45 -7.47
N LYS A 88 11.90 2.47 -6.89
CA LYS A 88 12.27 1.53 -5.81
C LYS A 88 11.43 1.73 -4.55
N ALA A 89 11.11 2.97 -4.21
CA ALA A 89 10.26 3.28 -3.05
C ALA A 89 8.84 2.75 -3.23
N ALA A 90 8.21 2.97 -4.40
CA ALA A 90 6.89 2.45 -4.73
C ALA A 90 6.87 0.91 -4.75
N ALA A 91 7.86 0.28 -5.40
CA ALA A 91 8.01 -1.16 -5.39
C ALA A 91 8.13 -1.74 -3.96
N PHE A 92 8.92 -1.09 -3.11
CA PHE A 92 9.06 -1.47 -1.71
C PHE A 92 7.74 -1.34 -0.95
N ARG A 93 7.01 -0.22 -1.12
CA ARG A 93 5.70 -0.02 -0.46
C ARG A 93 4.69 -1.08 -0.86
N LEU A 94 4.60 -1.43 -2.16
CA LEU A 94 3.73 -2.52 -2.62
C LEU A 94 4.09 -3.86 -1.97
N LEU A 95 5.38 -4.23 -1.93
CA LEU A 95 5.81 -5.49 -1.31
C LEU A 95 5.49 -5.54 0.19
N VAL A 96 5.67 -4.42 0.90
CA VAL A 96 5.34 -4.33 2.33
C VAL A 96 3.83 -4.43 2.54
N ARG A 97 2.99 -3.76 1.72
CA ARG A 97 1.52 -3.93 1.77
C ARG A 97 1.13 -5.40 1.61
N ASN A 98 1.65 -6.06 0.57
CA ASN A 98 1.40 -7.47 0.31
C ASN A 98 1.84 -8.38 1.47
N LEU A 99 2.98 -8.09 2.12
CA LEU A 99 3.43 -8.83 3.30
C LEU A 99 2.45 -8.67 4.46
N ILE A 100 2.05 -7.43 4.76
CA ILE A 100 1.17 -7.11 5.88
C ILE A 100 -0.23 -7.71 5.67
N ASP A 101 -0.71 -7.71 4.43
CA ASP A 101 -1.98 -8.34 4.07
C ASP A 101 -1.91 -9.86 4.14
N ALA A 102 -0.81 -10.48 3.67
CA ALA A 102 -0.57 -11.91 3.80
C ALA A 102 -0.60 -12.38 5.27
N MET A 103 -0.13 -11.52 6.18
CA MET A 103 -0.04 -11.84 7.60
C MET A 103 -1.33 -11.62 8.38
N THR A 104 -2.30 -10.93 7.80
CA THR A 104 -3.59 -10.65 8.45
C THR A 104 -4.72 -11.14 7.55
N PRO A 105 -4.85 -12.46 7.35
CA PRO A 105 -5.92 -12.99 6.51
C PRO A 105 -7.28 -12.59 7.09
N LEU A 106 -8.13 -11.97 6.26
CA LEU A 106 -9.48 -11.57 6.66
C LEU A 106 -10.38 -12.80 6.93
N CYS A 107 -10.08 -13.92 6.28
CA CYS A 107 -10.71 -15.22 6.49
C CYS A 107 -9.60 -16.28 6.65
N GLY A 108 -9.58 -17.06 7.74
CA GLY A 108 -8.57 -18.10 7.91
C GLY A 108 -8.79 -19.00 9.13
N PRO A 109 -8.30 -20.26 9.11
CA PRO A 109 -8.46 -21.20 10.22
C PRO A 109 -7.56 -20.80 11.42
N PRO A 110 -7.96 -21.12 12.68
CA PRO A 110 -7.24 -20.71 13.88
C PRO A 110 -5.75 -21.13 13.93
N ARG A 111 -5.39 -22.24 13.29
CA ARG A 111 -3.99 -22.72 13.21
C ARG A 111 -3.09 -21.81 12.37
N ALA A 112 -3.64 -21.02 11.46
CA ALA A 112 -2.88 -20.01 10.73
C ALA A 112 -2.33 -18.93 11.68
N TYR A 113 -3.05 -18.58 12.76
CA TYR A 113 -2.61 -17.54 13.71
C TYR A 113 -1.32 -17.89 14.48
N ALA A 114 -1.06 -19.17 14.75
CA ALA A 114 0.19 -19.59 15.38
C ALA A 114 1.40 -19.36 14.45
N LEU A 115 1.24 -19.66 13.15
CA LEU A 115 2.25 -19.40 12.12
C LEU A 115 2.45 -17.90 11.89
N MET A 116 1.38 -17.09 12.05
CA MET A 116 1.49 -15.64 11.98
C MET A 116 2.38 -15.05 13.08
N THR A 117 2.46 -15.69 14.25
CA THR A 117 3.30 -15.18 15.36
C THR A 117 4.80 -15.19 15.01
N GLU A 118 5.26 -16.19 14.24
CA GLU A 118 6.64 -16.25 13.76
C GLU A 118 6.92 -15.19 12.69
N LEU A 119 5.96 -15.01 11.77
CA LEU A 119 6.03 -13.96 10.75
C LEU A 119 5.99 -12.54 11.35
N ASP A 120 5.18 -12.32 12.39
CA ASP A 120 5.14 -11.07 13.17
C ASP A 120 6.51 -10.73 13.74
N SER A 121 7.21 -11.73 14.27
CA SER A 121 8.57 -11.57 14.79
C SER A 121 9.57 -11.20 13.70
N GLU A 122 9.44 -11.77 12.50
CA GLU A 122 10.27 -11.42 11.35
C GLU A 122 9.97 -10.03 10.79
N VAL A 123 8.71 -9.61 10.79
CA VAL A 123 8.33 -8.24 10.41
C VAL A 123 8.80 -7.22 11.42
N ALA A 124 8.74 -7.53 12.72
CA ALA A 124 9.35 -6.70 13.75
C ALA A 124 10.87 -6.57 13.53
N ARG A 125 11.57 -7.68 13.28
CA ARG A 125 13.01 -7.65 12.94
C ARG A 125 13.30 -6.83 11.69
N LEU A 126 12.45 -6.94 10.66
CA LEU A 126 12.57 -6.13 9.44
C LEU A 126 12.42 -4.64 9.77
N ARG A 127 11.39 -4.26 10.53
CA ARG A 127 11.16 -2.89 10.97
C ARG A 127 12.37 -2.33 11.72
N ASP A 128 12.93 -3.09 12.64
CA ASP A 128 14.11 -2.69 13.42
C ASP A 128 15.32 -2.44 12.52
N ARG A 129 15.57 -3.32 11.54
CA ARG A 129 16.66 -3.13 10.56
C ARG A 129 16.46 -1.89 9.69
N LEU A 130 15.22 -1.55 9.38
CA LEU A 130 14.90 -0.41 8.54
C LEU A 130 14.93 0.91 9.33
N ALA A 131 14.84 0.89 10.66
CA ALA A 131 14.64 2.07 11.49
C ALA A 131 15.69 3.19 11.29
N SER A 132 16.91 2.83 10.90
CA SER A 132 18.00 3.78 10.61
C SER A 132 18.17 4.11 9.12
N THR A 133 17.26 3.64 8.26
CA THR A 133 17.33 3.78 6.81
C THR A 133 16.22 4.69 6.28
N ASP A 134 16.39 5.19 5.07
CA ASP A 134 15.36 5.97 4.36
C ASP A 134 14.12 5.14 3.98
N PHE A 135 14.15 3.81 4.18
CA PHE A 135 13.00 2.92 3.98
C PHE A 135 12.07 2.84 5.19
N ALA A 136 12.48 3.32 6.38
CA ALA A 136 11.62 3.34 7.56
C ALA A 136 10.30 4.08 7.29
N VAL A 137 10.37 5.22 6.60
CA VAL A 137 9.19 6.03 6.28
C VAL A 137 8.28 5.31 5.29
N HIS A 138 8.84 4.63 4.29
CA HIS A 138 8.08 3.88 3.29
C HIS A 138 7.41 2.66 3.90
N PHE A 139 8.07 1.99 4.83
CA PHE A 139 7.47 0.90 5.60
C PHE A 139 6.25 1.39 6.40
N ALA A 140 6.38 2.53 7.10
CA ALA A 140 5.29 3.10 7.88
C ALA A 140 4.09 3.54 7.02
N VAL A 141 4.35 4.10 5.82
CA VAL A 141 3.30 4.44 4.85
C VAL A 141 2.57 3.17 4.40
N ALA A 142 3.30 2.15 3.93
CA ALA A 142 2.71 0.89 3.48
C ALA A 142 1.91 0.18 4.58
N GLU A 143 2.38 0.21 5.82
CA GLU A 143 1.62 -0.33 6.97
C GLU A 143 0.31 0.41 7.22
N ALA A 144 0.33 1.75 7.17
CA ALA A 144 -0.87 2.56 7.32
C ALA A 144 -1.88 2.33 6.18
N ASP A 145 -1.38 2.16 4.94
CA ASP A 145 -2.21 1.86 3.78
C ASP A 145 -2.89 0.49 3.91
N ALA A 146 -2.13 -0.56 4.22
CA ALA A 146 -2.67 -1.91 4.40
C ALA A 146 -3.74 -1.94 5.51
N LYS A 147 -3.51 -1.22 6.62
CA LYS A 147 -4.51 -1.07 7.68
C LYS A 147 -5.78 -0.37 7.19
N THR A 148 -5.63 0.73 6.44
CA THR A 148 -6.78 1.48 5.89
C THR A 148 -7.57 0.63 4.91
N LEU A 149 -6.90 -0.04 3.97
CA LEU A 149 -7.52 -0.92 2.98
C LEU A 149 -8.37 -2.00 3.66
N ARG A 150 -7.83 -2.65 4.69
CA ARG A 150 -8.57 -3.64 5.48
C ARG A 150 -9.77 -3.07 6.22
N SER A 151 -9.68 -1.83 6.72
CA SER A 151 -10.81 -1.19 7.40
C SER A 151 -11.99 -0.87 6.48
N GLN A 152 -11.73 -0.75 5.17
CA GLN A 152 -12.73 -0.49 4.15
C GLN A 152 -13.26 -1.77 3.50
N THR A 153 -12.51 -2.87 3.62
CA THR A 153 -12.89 -4.15 3.05
C THR A 153 -13.95 -4.83 3.93
N THR A 154 -15.14 -5.04 3.38
CA THR A 154 -16.13 -5.96 3.97
C THR A 154 -15.79 -7.37 3.47
N ALA A 155 -15.32 -8.24 4.37
CA ALA A 155 -15.00 -9.62 4.04
C ALA A 155 -16.23 -10.51 4.26
N GLU A 156 -16.86 -10.94 3.16
CA GLU A 156 -17.85 -12.02 3.21
C GLU A 156 -17.12 -13.37 3.16
N CYS A 157 -16.86 -13.96 4.33
CA CYS A 157 -16.29 -15.31 4.40
C CYS A 157 -17.38 -16.33 4.05
N ALA A 158 -17.50 -16.70 2.78
CA ALA A 158 -18.51 -17.64 2.29
C ALA A 158 -18.24 -19.10 2.70
N ASP A 159 -16.98 -19.45 2.94
CA ASP A 159 -16.49 -20.78 3.32
C ASP A 159 -15.04 -20.57 3.82
N PRO A 160 -14.58 -21.14 4.94
CA PRO A 160 -13.15 -21.17 5.24
C PRO A 160 -12.45 -21.89 4.06
N GLY A 161 -11.88 -21.11 3.16
CA GLY A 161 -11.47 -21.57 1.84
C GLY A 161 -10.54 -22.78 1.85
N SER A 162 -10.41 -23.42 0.68
CA SER A 162 -9.52 -24.56 0.41
C SER A 162 -8.02 -24.30 0.65
N GLU A 163 -7.65 -23.10 1.11
CA GLU A 163 -6.29 -22.76 1.46
C GLU A 163 -5.87 -23.48 2.75
N THR A 164 -4.86 -24.33 2.61
CA THR A 164 -4.26 -25.00 3.76
C THR A 164 -3.32 -24.04 4.49
N PRO A 165 -3.08 -24.21 5.81
CA PRO A 165 -2.08 -23.44 6.54
C PRO A 165 -0.70 -23.40 5.85
N GLN A 166 -0.30 -24.50 5.20
CA GLN A 166 0.96 -24.61 4.45
C GLN A 166 1.01 -23.67 3.24
N THR A 167 -0.13 -23.40 2.60
CA THR A 167 -0.21 -22.52 1.42
C THR A 167 -0.02 -21.07 1.85
N VAL A 168 -0.66 -20.67 2.96
CA VAL A 168 -0.50 -19.35 3.57
C VAL A 168 0.94 -19.13 4.06
N GLU A 169 1.53 -20.14 4.71
CA GLU A 169 2.92 -20.11 5.16
C GLU A 169 3.90 -19.95 3.99
N ALA A 170 3.76 -20.77 2.95
CA ALA A 170 4.63 -20.71 1.78
C ALA A 170 4.58 -19.34 1.10
N PHE A 171 3.38 -18.73 1.01
CA PHE A 171 3.22 -17.38 0.49
C PHE A 171 3.92 -16.34 1.39
N GLY A 172 3.63 -16.33 2.70
CA GLY A 172 4.24 -15.40 3.65
C GLY A 172 5.76 -15.48 3.68
N VAL A 173 6.32 -16.70 3.70
CA VAL A 173 7.78 -16.94 3.64
C VAL A 173 8.37 -16.48 2.31
N SER A 174 7.68 -16.70 1.19
CA SER A 174 8.13 -16.25 -0.15
C SER A 174 8.20 -14.73 -0.24
N VAL A 175 7.17 -14.03 0.25
CA VAL A 175 7.13 -12.57 0.29
C VAL A 175 8.21 -12.03 1.22
N LEU A 176 8.35 -12.60 2.43
CA LEU A 176 9.39 -12.19 3.39
C LEU A 176 10.80 -12.36 2.80
N ARG A 177 11.08 -13.50 2.15
CA ARG A 177 12.38 -13.75 1.50
C ARG A 177 12.64 -12.75 0.37
N THR A 178 11.61 -12.43 -0.41
CA THR A 178 11.71 -11.41 -1.47
C THR A 178 12.08 -10.06 -0.87
N ILE A 179 11.39 -9.64 0.20
CA ILE A 179 11.66 -8.37 0.88
C ILE A 179 13.04 -8.36 1.51
N GLN A 180 13.46 -9.43 2.19
CA GLN A 180 14.81 -9.56 2.74
C GLN A 180 15.87 -9.47 1.65
N THR A 181 15.68 -10.14 0.52
CA THR A 181 16.60 -10.11 -0.62
C THR A 181 16.70 -8.72 -1.22
N GLN A 182 15.56 -8.05 -1.45
CA GLN A 182 15.55 -6.70 -2.01
C GLN A 182 16.14 -5.69 -1.02
N SER A 183 15.79 -5.80 0.26
CA SER A 183 16.33 -4.94 1.32
C SER A 183 17.85 -5.10 1.47
N ALA A 184 18.37 -6.33 1.35
CA ALA A 184 19.82 -6.58 1.36
C ALA A 184 20.52 -5.98 0.14
N LYS A 185 19.94 -6.11 -1.06
CA LYS A 185 20.47 -5.48 -2.28
C LYS A 185 20.49 -3.96 -2.18
N ILE A 186 19.43 -3.39 -1.62
CA ILE A 186 19.28 -1.97 -1.38
C ILE A 186 20.29 -1.47 -0.35
N ALA A 187 20.43 -2.17 0.79
CA ALA A 187 21.40 -1.83 1.82
C ALA A 187 22.85 -1.92 1.29
N ALA A 188 23.15 -2.92 0.46
CA ALA A 188 24.45 -3.04 -0.20
C ALA A 188 24.71 -1.89 -1.20
N ALA A 189 23.70 -1.48 -1.97
CA ALA A 189 23.80 -0.33 -2.87
C ALA A 189 24.05 0.98 -2.10
N ALA A 190 23.33 1.20 -0.99
CA ALA A 190 23.51 2.37 -0.13
C ALA A 190 24.89 2.40 0.53
N ALA A 191 25.42 1.26 0.98
CA ALA A 191 26.76 1.15 1.54
C ALA A 191 27.87 1.38 0.50
N ALA A 192 27.57 1.13 -0.79
CA ALA A 192 28.49 1.37 -1.90
C ALA A 192 28.53 2.84 -2.37
N GLY A 193 27.69 3.72 -1.80
CA GLY A 193 27.62 5.14 -2.18
C GLY A 193 27.05 5.39 -3.59
N VAL A 194 26.22 4.47 -4.08
CA VAL A 194 25.49 4.58 -5.36
C VAL A 194 24.09 5.12 -5.13
#